data_AF-A0A2W4KRD7-F1
#
_entry.id   AF-A0A2W4KRD7-F1
#
_cell.length_a   1.000
_cell.length_b   1.000
_cell.length_c   1.000
_cell.angle_alpha   90.00
_cell.angle_beta   90.00
_cell.angle_gamma   90.00
#
_symmetry.space_group_name_H-M   'P 1'
#
loop_
_entity.id
_entity.type
_entity.pdbx_description
1 polymer ?
#
loop_
_entity_poly.entity_id
_entity_poly.type
_entity_poly.pdbx_seq_one_letter_code
_entity_poly.pdbx_strand_id
1 'polypeptide(L)'
;TKSADFDDPQTAARCLLWLANEYRDSRMNGAAGDLRKPIADGIHNERCGADSFDFAWNGRQVPVEWHIKNGGNTRDPRRCLRIYYFWDEETQVVVIATMPAHVRTGAT
;
A
#
# COMPACT_ATOMS: atom_id res chain seq x y z
N THR A 1 20.99 8.20 11.79
CA THR A 1 19.52 8.23 11.98
C THR A 1 18.91 7.96 10.62
N LYS A 2 18.04 6.94 10.48
CA LYS A 2 17.39 6.65 9.19
C LYS A 2 16.30 7.71 8.98
N SER A 3 16.52 8.66 8.08
CA SER A 3 15.53 9.67 7.74
C SER A 3 14.40 9.03 6.93
N ALA A 4 13.17 9.50 7.10
CA ALA A 4 12.09 9.13 6.20
C ALA A 4 12.44 9.64 4.80
N ASP A 5 12.50 8.74 3.82
CA ASP A 5 12.90 9.12 2.48
C ASP A 5 11.84 9.95 1.76
N PHE A 6 10.57 9.95 2.20
CA PHE A 6 9.44 10.62 1.56
C PHE A 6 9.11 11.96 2.22
N ASP A 7 8.99 13.03 1.43
CA ASP A 7 8.91 14.41 1.92
C ASP A 7 7.51 14.83 2.41
N ASP A 8 6.46 14.07 2.07
CA ASP A 8 5.07 14.40 2.42
C ASP A 8 4.42 13.34 3.34
N PRO A 9 4.82 13.27 4.63
CA PRO A 9 4.26 12.30 5.57
C PRO A 9 2.75 12.48 5.80
N GLN A 10 2.19 13.67 5.56
CA GLN A 10 0.77 13.95 5.69
C GLN A 10 -0.04 13.17 4.64
N THR A 11 0.43 13.14 3.40
CA THR A 11 -0.19 12.30 2.35
C THR A 11 -0.15 10.83 2.71
N ALA A 12 0.98 10.31 3.22
CA ALA A 12 1.06 8.92 3.65
C ALA A 12 0.08 8.62 4.78
N ALA A 13 -0.04 9.50 5.78
CA ALA A 13 -0.99 9.36 6.88
C ALA A 13 -2.45 9.35 6.42
N ARG A 14 -2.83 10.20 5.46
CA ARG A 14 -4.18 10.17 4.85
C ARG A 14 -4.48 8.84 4.17
N CYS A 15 -3.51 8.27 3.48
CA CYS A 15 -3.65 6.95 2.86
C CYS A 15 -3.86 5.84 3.90
N LEU A 16 -3.14 5.89 5.02
CA LEU A 16 -3.34 4.95 6.13
C LEU A 16 -4.73 5.11 6.78
N LEU A 17 -5.21 6.34 6.96
CA LEU A 17 -6.56 6.59 7.47
C LEU A 17 -7.63 6.04 6.53
N TRP A 18 -7.45 6.20 5.22
CA TRP A 18 -8.34 5.60 4.24
C TRP A 18 -8.35 4.07 4.31
N LEU A 19 -7.18 3.45 4.49
CA LEU A 19 -7.07 2.00 4.66
C LEU A 19 -7.79 1.50 5.92
N ALA A 20 -7.61 2.22 7.02
CA ALA A 20 -8.19 1.88 8.32
C ALA A 20 -9.73 2.01 8.34
N ASN A 21 -10.28 2.92 7.52
CA ASN A 21 -11.72 3.21 7.47
C ASN A 21 -12.33 2.65 6.17
N GLU A 22 -12.40 3.45 5.10
CA GLU A 22 -13.14 3.11 3.88
C GLU A 22 -12.78 1.76 3.27
N TYR A 23 -11.48 1.42 3.18
CA TYR A 23 -11.06 0.13 2.66
C TYR A 23 -11.52 -1.01 3.57
N ARG A 24 -11.25 -0.89 4.87
CA ARG A 24 -11.65 -1.89 5.87
C ARG A 24 -13.16 -2.08 5.87
N ASP A 25 -13.94 -1.01 5.92
CA ASP A 25 -15.41 -1.07 5.89
C ASP A 25 -15.92 -1.73 4.61
N SER A 26 -15.29 -1.46 3.46
CA SER A 26 -15.63 -2.13 2.20
C SER A 26 -15.39 -3.63 2.27
N ARG A 27 -14.27 -4.08 2.87
CA ARG A 27 -13.96 -5.50 3.06
C ARG A 27 -14.93 -6.17 4.04
N MET A 28 -15.21 -5.50 5.16
CA MET A 28 -16.10 -6.01 6.21
C MET A 28 -17.55 -6.15 5.75
N ASN A 29 -18.03 -5.22 4.92
CA ASN A 29 -19.42 -5.22 4.43
C ASN A 29 -19.61 -6.07 3.16
N GLY A 30 -18.62 -6.89 2.79
CA GLY A 30 -18.72 -7.80 1.65
C GLY A 30 -18.77 -7.09 0.29
N ALA A 31 -18.23 -5.87 0.20
CA ALA A 31 -18.18 -5.17 -1.08
C ALA A 31 -17.22 -5.90 -2.03
N ALA A 32 -17.77 -6.73 -2.91
CA ALA A 32 -17.09 -7.30 -4.08
C ALA A 32 -16.82 -6.25 -5.18
N GLY A 33 -16.77 -4.96 -4.81
CA GLY A 33 -16.48 -3.87 -5.72
C GLY A 33 -15.00 -3.83 -6.10
N ASP A 34 -14.70 -3.24 -7.25
CA ASP A 34 -13.30 -3.00 -7.63
C ASP A 34 -12.67 -2.03 -6.62
N LEU A 35 -11.71 -2.53 -5.85
CA LEU A 35 -10.98 -1.73 -4.86
C LEU A 35 -9.96 -0.80 -5.55
N ARG A 36 -9.81 -0.89 -6.88
CA ARG A 36 -9.07 0.11 -7.66
C ARG A 36 -9.86 1.39 -7.77
N LYS A 37 -9.48 2.40 -6.98
CA LYS A 37 -10.16 3.70 -6.99
C LYS A 37 -9.21 4.83 -6.59
N PRO A 38 -9.47 6.06 -7.06
CA PRO A 38 -8.79 7.24 -6.53
C PRO A 38 -9.12 7.41 -5.05
N ILE A 39 -8.11 7.79 -4.26
CA ILE A 39 -8.22 8.10 -2.83
C ILE A 39 -8.21 9.62 -2.63
N ALA A 40 -7.38 10.31 -3.41
CA ALA A 40 -7.25 11.76 -3.45
C ALA A 40 -6.73 12.17 -4.83
N ASP A 41 -6.59 13.47 -5.08
CA ASP A 41 -6.02 13.95 -6.33
C ASP A 41 -4.61 13.39 -6.57
N GLY A 42 -4.43 12.69 -7.69
CA GLY A 42 -3.20 11.99 -8.03
C GLY A 42 -2.81 10.81 -7.14
N ILE A 43 -3.67 10.34 -6.23
CA ILE A 43 -3.42 9.17 -5.36
C ILE A 43 -4.43 8.06 -5.66
N HIS A 44 -3.94 6.86 -5.93
CA HIS A 44 -4.75 5.73 -6.37
C HIS A 44 -4.44 4.47 -5.56
N ASN A 45 -5.48 3.70 -5.26
CA ASN A 45 -5.32 2.30 -4.88
C ASN A 45 -5.31 1.44 -6.15
N GLU A 46 -4.31 0.58 -6.30
CA GLU A 46 -4.12 -0.26 -7.49
C GLU A 46 -3.53 -1.63 -7.13
N ARG A 47 -3.64 -2.58 -8.07
CA ARG A 47 -2.90 -3.84 -7.99
C ARG A 47 -1.43 -3.60 -8.28
N CYS A 48 -0.55 -4.31 -7.56
CA CYS A 48 0.89 -4.23 -7.79
C CYS A 48 1.32 -4.75 -9.17
N GLY A 49 0.59 -5.72 -9.74
CA GLY A 49 0.99 -6.35 -10.99
C GLY A 49 2.36 -7.03 -10.84
N ALA A 50 3.34 -6.64 -11.64
CA ALA A 50 4.71 -7.19 -11.57
C ALA A 50 5.48 -6.78 -10.29
N ASP A 51 5.01 -5.77 -9.55
CA ASP A 51 5.63 -5.33 -8.30
C ASP A 51 5.11 -6.11 -7.07
N SER A 52 4.33 -7.18 -7.26
CA SER A 52 3.88 -8.03 -6.15
C SER A 52 5.03 -8.88 -5.60
N PHE A 53 4.95 -9.21 -4.32
CA PHE A 53 5.95 -10.03 -3.64
C PHE A 53 5.32 -10.77 -2.46
N ASP A 54 5.98 -11.82 -1.97
CA ASP A 54 5.54 -12.54 -0.78
C ASP A 54 6.10 -11.89 0.49
N PHE A 55 5.26 -11.83 1.53
CA PHE A 55 5.61 -11.30 2.84
C PHE A 55 5.33 -12.32 3.94
N ALA A 56 6.31 -12.53 4.81
CA ALA A 56 6.17 -13.42 5.96
C ALA A 56 5.30 -12.77 7.04
N TRP A 57 4.12 -13.34 7.29
CA TRP A 57 3.17 -12.86 8.29
C TRP A 57 2.53 -14.05 9.01
N ASN A 58 2.52 -14.04 10.35
CA ASN A 58 1.94 -15.12 11.17
C ASN A 58 2.36 -16.55 10.76
N GLY A 59 3.64 -16.73 10.43
CA GLY A 59 4.19 -18.03 10.05
C GLY A 59 3.81 -18.52 8.64
N ARG A 60 3.11 -17.71 7.85
CA ARG A 60 2.78 -17.99 6.44
C ARG A 60 3.40 -16.96 5.50
N GLN A 61 3.60 -17.36 4.24
CA GLN A 61 3.89 -16.43 3.15
C GLN A 61 2.58 -15.91 2.59
N VAL A 62 2.43 -14.59 2.53
CA VAL A 62 1.22 -13.93 2.03
C VAL A 62 1.58 -13.06 0.84
N PRO A 63 0.86 -13.18 -0.29
CA PRO A 63 1.10 -12.32 -1.44
C PRO A 63 0.67 -10.88 -1.15
N VAL A 64 1.58 -9.95 -1.34
CA VAL A 64 1.34 -8.51 -1.30
C VAL A 64 1.00 -8.04 -2.70
N GLU A 65 -0.29 -7.80 -2.93
CA GLU A 65 -0.85 -7.58 -4.27
C GLU A 65 -1.54 -6.22 -4.44
N TRP A 66 -1.61 -5.41 -3.38
CA TRP A 66 -2.18 -4.07 -3.39
C TRP A 66 -1.13 -3.02 -3.07
N HIS A 67 -1.25 -1.86 -3.72
CA HIS A 67 -0.57 -0.67 -3.27
C HIS A 67 -1.43 0.59 -3.37
N ILE A 68 -1.13 1.55 -2.50
CA ILE A 68 -1.48 2.95 -2.74
C ILE A 68 -0.28 3.64 -3.37
N LYS A 69 -0.51 4.39 -4.45
CA LYS A 69 0.54 5.10 -5.19
C LYS A 69 0.12 6.52 -5.52
N ASN A 70 1.11 7.40 -5.71
CA ASN A 70 0.89 8.65 -6.41
C ASN A 70 1.20 8.55 -7.91
N GLY A 71 0.63 9.47 -8.69
CA GLY A 71 0.79 9.57 -10.14
C GLY A 71 2.22 9.96 -10.55
N GLY A 72 3.13 8.98 -10.55
CA GLY A 72 4.47 9.18 -11.07
C GLY A 72 5.30 7.91 -11.00
N ASN A 73 5.88 7.50 -12.14
CA ASN A 73 6.98 6.53 -12.17
C ASN A 73 8.31 7.19 -11.73
N THR A 74 8.22 8.08 -10.75
CA THR A 74 9.34 8.84 -10.23
C THR A 74 10.20 7.88 -9.43
N ARG A 75 11.42 7.62 -9.91
CA ARG A 75 12.41 6.81 -9.18
C ARG A 75 12.99 7.54 -7.96
N ASP A 76 12.68 8.82 -7.78
CA ASP A 76 13.06 9.57 -6.58
C ASP A 76 12.18 9.16 -5.39
N PRO A 77 12.73 8.46 -4.39
CA PRO A 77 11.97 8.00 -3.23
C PRO A 77 11.37 9.16 -2.40
N ARG A 78 11.88 10.39 -2.55
CA ARG A 78 11.31 11.60 -1.89
C ARG A 78 9.93 11.99 -2.33
N ARG A 79 9.61 11.64 -3.58
CA ARG A 79 8.35 12.03 -4.22
C ARG A 79 7.52 10.81 -4.63
N CYS A 80 8.06 9.61 -4.50
CA CYS A 80 7.37 8.37 -4.85
C CYS A 80 6.64 7.82 -3.63
N LEU A 81 5.31 7.93 -3.64
CA LEU A 81 4.47 7.24 -2.66
C LEU A 81 4.20 5.83 -3.14
N ARG A 82 4.58 4.83 -2.33
CA ARG A 82 4.13 3.44 -2.42
C ARG A 82 3.86 2.91 -1.02
N ILE A 83 2.64 2.46 -0.79
CA ILE A 83 2.26 1.74 0.43
C ILE A 83 1.78 0.38 -0.03
N TYR A 84 2.58 -0.65 0.18
CA TYR A 84 2.21 -2.02 -0.20
C TYR A 84 1.57 -2.72 0.99
N TYR A 85 0.46 -3.39 0.72
CA TYR A 85 -0.34 -3.97 1.78
C TYR A 85 -1.14 -5.19 1.29
N PHE A 86 -1.66 -5.94 2.24
CA PHE A 86 -2.64 -6.99 1.99
C PHE A 86 -3.73 -6.98 3.07
N TRP A 87 -4.82 -7.68 2.81
CA TRP A 87 -5.88 -7.89 3.78
C TRP A 87 -5.70 -9.25 4.44
N ASP A 88 -5.61 -9.27 5.77
CA ASP A 88 -5.62 -10.51 6.54
C ASP A 88 -7.08 -10.88 6.86
N GLU A 89 -7.59 -11.91 6.19
CA GLU A 89 -8.95 -12.40 6.39
C GLU A 89 -9.20 -12.94 7.81
N GLU A 90 -8.16 -13.49 8.44
CA GLU A 90 -8.29 -14.15 9.75
C GLU A 90 -8.48 -13.13 10.87
N THR A 91 -7.69 -12.06 10.86
CA THR A 91 -7.75 -11.01 11.88
C THR A 91 -8.56 -9.79 11.43
N GLN A 92 -9.02 -9.75 10.18
CA GLN A 92 -9.80 -8.68 9.58
C GLN A 92 -9.13 -7.30 9.71
N VAL A 93 -7.83 -7.27 9.39
CA VAL A 93 -7.00 -6.06 9.39
C VAL A 93 -6.28 -5.89 8.07
N VAL A 94 -5.94 -4.63 7.78
CA VAL A 94 -4.99 -4.28 6.73
C VAL A 94 -3.59 -4.40 7.31
N VAL A 95 -2.73 -5.19 6.65
CA VAL A 95 -1.32 -5.33 7.03
C VAL A 95 -0.47 -4.57 6.03
N ILE A 96 0.29 -3.57 6.52
CA ILE A 96 1.24 -2.82 5.71
C ILE A 96 2.56 -3.59 5.67
N ALA A 97 2.94 -4.09 4.49
CA ALA A 97 4.20 -4.80 4.32
C ALA A 97 5.38 -3.83 4.23
N THR A 98 5.21 -2.69 3.56
CA THR A 98 6.24 -1.65 3.42
C THR A 98 5.65 -0.32 2.96
N MET A 99 6.27 0.78 3.38
CA MET A 99 5.91 2.16 3.06
C MET A 99 7.02 3.14 3.43
N PRO A 100 6.98 4.41 2.98
CA PRO A 100 6.12 4.98 1.95
C PRO A 100 6.77 5.01 0.56
N ALA A 101 7.90 4.32 0.35
CA ALA A 101 8.65 4.36 -0.89
C ALA A 101 8.60 3.00 -1.63
N HIS A 102 8.94 3.04 -2.92
CA HIS A 102 9.08 1.84 -3.74
C HIS A 102 10.05 0.84 -3.10
N VAL A 103 9.69 -0.45 -3.09
CA VAL A 103 10.63 -1.50 -2.67
C VAL A 103 11.75 -1.55 -3.69
N ARG A 104 13.00 -1.35 -3.27
CA ARG A 104 14.14 -1.60 -4.15
C ARG A 104 14.27 -3.11 -4.31
N THR A 105 13.72 -3.66 -5.38
CA THR A 105 14.10 -5.00 -5.84
C THR A 105 15.55 -4.88 -6.32
N GLY A 106 16.48 -5.31 -5.46
CA GLY A 106 17.89 -5.39 -5.81
C GLY A 106 18.08 -6.48 -6.86
N ALA A 107 18.13 -6.09 -8.13
CA ALA A 107 19.02 -6.80 -9.04
C ALA A 107 20.44 -6.35 -8.67
N THR A 108 21.08 -7.10 -7.78
CA THR A 108 22.54 -7.14 -7.63
C THR A 108 23.06 -8.34 -8.38
#